data_AF-A0A535SKS9-F1
#
_entry.id   AF-A0A535SKS9-F1
#
_cell.length_a   1.000
_cell.length_b   1.000
_cell.length_c   1.000
_cell.angle_alpha   90.00
_cell.angle_beta   90.00
_cell.angle_gamma   90.00
#
_symmetry.space_group_name_H-M   'P 1'
#
loop_
_entity.id
_entity.type
_entity.pdbx_description
1 polymer ?
#
loop_
_entity_poly.entity_id
_entity_poly.type
_entity_poly.pdbx_seq_one_letter_code
_entity_poly.pdbx_strand_id
1 'polypeptide(L)'
;IGPFDAGGSFRPDNLEGVWRFLNRFWSVISENWLEGKVSDKETSESKAIERLRHKTIKRVTEDLSNFRFNTALAALMECNNVLVKQQHDPVSQTRAYRKTLETMMQLLAPLAPHITEELWRITGHTGSIHMTDWPSYDEEMTQDETFTLVIQVNGKVRERIEVSADISENEARYLALDNPRVASFIGESTVQKVIYIPGRLVNIVVRNA
;
A
#
# COMPACT_ATOMS: atom_id res chain seq x y z
N ILE A 1 15.77 2.67 -11.71
CA ILE A 1 15.06 3.29 -12.85
C ILE A 1 14.51 4.62 -12.34
N GLY A 2 14.83 5.73 -13.01
CA GLY A 2 14.36 7.07 -12.65
C GLY A 2 13.08 7.46 -13.40
N PRO A 3 12.59 8.70 -13.20
CA PRO A 3 11.52 9.27 -14.02
C PRO A 3 11.84 9.21 -15.52
N PHE A 4 10.82 9.06 -16.35
CA PHE A 4 10.96 8.93 -17.81
C PHE A 4 11.69 10.12 -18.46
N ASP A 5 11.47 11.33 -17.94
CA ASP A 5 12.01 12.61 -18.43
C ASP A 5 13.36 13.00 -17.82
N ALA A 6 13.76 12.36 -16.71
CA ALA A 6 14.96 12.74 -15.96
C ALA A 6 16.25 12.07 -16.47
N GLY A 7 16.14 11.13 -17.42
CA GLY A 7 17.27 10.33 -17.88
C GLY A 7 17.95 9.55 -16.76
N GLY A 8 19.23 9.20 -16.95
CA GLY A 8 20.07 8.58 -15.92
C GLY A 8 21.01 7.51 -16.48
N SER A 9 22.15 7.32 -15.80
CA SER A 9 23.13 6.31 -16.21
C SER A 9 22.56 4.90 -16.02
N PHE A 10 22.71 4.06 -17.04
CA PHE A 10 22.38 2.63 -16.95
C PHE A 10 23.23 1.96 -15.87
N ARG A 11 22.61 1.17 -15.00
CA ARG A 11 23.28 0.38 -13.95
C ARG A 11 22.75 -1.05 -13.99
N PRO A 12 23.58 -2.07 -14.28
CA PRO A 12 23.16 -3.47 -14.33
C PRO A 12 22.50 -3.95 -13.04
N ASP A 13 22.98 -3.50 -11.87
CA ASP A 13 22.46 -3.88 -10.55
C ASP A 13 20.96 -3.57 -10.37
N ASN A 14 20.43 -2.59 -11.12
CA ASN A 14 19.00 -2.25 -11.08
C ASN A 14 18.12 -3.36 -11.68
N LEU A 15 18.66 -4.22 -12.55
CA LEU A 15 17.91 -5.32 -13.17
C LEU A 15 17.60 -6.44 -12.18
N GLU A 16 18.45 -6.64 -11.18
CA GLU A 16 18.27 -7.69 -10.18
C GLU A 16 16.98 -7.47 -9.37
N GLY A 17 16.67 -6.21 -9.03
CA GLY A 17 15.43 -5.87 -8.34
C GLY A 17 14.17 -6.23 -9.14
N VAL A 18 14.17 -5.93 -10.45
CA VAL A 18 13.06 -6.27 -11.35
C VAL A 18 12.92 -7.79 -11.50
N TRP A 19 14.04 -8.50 -11.69
CA TRP A 19 14.04 -9.96 -11.79
C TRP A 19 13.51 -10.64 -10.52
N ARG A 20 13.97 -10.21 -9.34
CA ARG A 20 13.46 -10.73 -8.05
C ARG A 20 11.96 -10.45 -7.88
N PHE A 21 11.49 -9.27 -8.28
CA PHE A 21 10.07 -8.94 -8.24
C PHE A 21 9.25 -9.87 -9.13
N LEU A 22 9.63 -10.04 -10.40
CA LEU A 22 8.89 -10.89 -11.34
C LEU A 22 8.83 -12.35 -10.88
N ASN A 23 9.91 -12.88 -10.30
CA ASN A 23 9.89 -14.24 -9.73
C ASN A 23 8.93 -14.34 -8.53
N ARG A 24 8.94 -13.36 -7.61
CA ARG A 24 8.02 -13.35 -6.47
C ARG A 24 6.57 -13.19 -6.93
N PHE A 25 6.34 -12.37 -7.94
CA PHE A 25 5.03 -12.16 -8.57
C PHE A 25 4.50 -13.45 -9.19
N TRP A 26 5.36 -14.16 -9.94
CA TRP A 26 5.04 -15.48 -10.47
C TRP A 26 4.67 -16.46 -9.35
N SER A 27 5.57 -16.65 -8.38
CA SER A 27 5.37 -17.58 -7.27
C SER A 27 4.07 -17.32 -6.51
N VAL A 28 3.82 -16.07 -6.09
CA VAL A 28 2.62 -15.76 -5.29
C VAL A 28 1.33 -16.06 -6.07
N ILE A 29 1.29 -15.81 -7.37
CA ILE A 29 0.12 -16.14 -8.19
C ILE A 29 0.02 -17.65 -8.39
N SER A 30 1.08 -18.32 -8.83
CA SER A 30 1.05 -19.76 -9.13
C SER A 30 0.76 -20.63 -7.90
N GLU A 31 1.20 -20.20 -6.71
CA GLU A 31 1.03 -20.97 -5.46
C GLU A 31 -0.32 -20.70 -4.78
N ASN A 32 -0.92 -19.52 -5.01
CA ASN A 32 -2.16 -19.10 -4.33
C ASN A 32 -3.37 -19.04 -5.27
N TRP A 33 -3.19 -19.38 -6.55
CA TRP A 33 -4.31 -19.52 -7.45
C TRP A 33 -5.06 -20.82 -7.17
N LEU A 34 -6.21 -20.68 -6.49
CA LEU A 34 -7.05 -21.81 -6.16
C LEU A 34 -8.09 -22.01 -7.25
N GLU A 35 -8.07 -23.13 -7.96
CA GLU A 35 -9.21 -23.51 -8.79
C GLU A 35 -10.39 -23.91 -7.88
N GLY A 36 -11.57 -23.31 -8.07
CA GLY A 36 -12.78 -23.64 -7.32
C GLY A 36 -13.26 -22.59 -6.30
N LYS A 37 -13.96 -23.05 -5.25
CA LYS A 37 -14.67 -22.19 -4.29
C LYS A 37 -13.70 -21.44 -3.38
N VAL A 38 -13.57 -20.14 -3.61
CA VAL A 38 -12.98 -19.19 -2.65
C VAL A 38 -13.97 -18.82 -1.56
N SER A 39 -13.49 -18.45 -0.39
CA SER A 39 -14.34 -17.94 0.68
C SER A 39 -14.88 -16.55 0.35
N ASP A 40 -16.20 -16.40 0.38
CA ASP A 40 -16.88 -15.10 0.35
C ASP A 40 -17.02 -14.48 1.75
N LYS A 41 -16.46 -15.11 2.79
CA LYS A 41 -16.52 -14.58 4.15
C LYS A 41 -15.71 -13.30 4.25
N GLU A 42 -16.40 -12.21 4.58
CA GLU A 42 -15.79 -10.92 4.83
C GLU A 42 -15.13 -10.91 6.23
N THR A 43 -13.82 -10.67 6.25
CA THR A 43 -13.00 -10.41 7.45
C THR A 43 -12.30 -9.06 7.35
N SER A 44 -11.75 -8.56 8.46
CA SER A 44 -10.90 -7.36 8.49
C SER A 44 -9.77 -7.40 7.47
N GLU A 45 -9.09 -8.54 7.36
CA GLU A 45 -7.97 -8.75 6.43
C GLU A 45 -8.45 -8.76 4.98
N SER A 46 -9.59 -9.39 4.69
CA SER A 46 -10.15 -9.39 3.34
C SER A 46 -10.56 -7.99 2.88
N LYS A 47 -11.11 -7.15 3.77
CA LYS A 47 -11.41 -5.74 3.50
C LYS A 47 -10.15 -4.93 3.25
N ALA A 48 -9.10 -5.17 4.03
CA ALA A 48 -7.82 -4.51 3.85
C ALA A 48 -7.20 -4.85 2.48
N ILE A 49 -7.27 -6.12 2.06
CA ILE A 49 -6.85 -6.55 0.71
C ILE A 49 -7.70 -5.89 -0.39
N GLU A 50 -9.01 -5.80 -0.21
CA GLU A 50 -9.88 -5.15 -1.18
C GLU A 50 -9.58 -3.66 -1.32
N ARG A 51 -9.42 -2.93 -0.21
CA ARG A 51 -8.97 -1.52 -0.23
C ARG A 51 -7.59 -1.38 -0.88
N LEU A 52 -6.65 -2.27 -0.58
CA LEU A 52 -5.32 -2.28 -1.21
C LEU A 52 -5.41 -2.43 -2.73
N ARG A 53 -6.28 -3.32 -3.22
CA ARG A 53 -6.55 -3.50 -4.65
C ARG A 53 -7.02 -2.20 -5.30
N HIS A 54 -8.04 -1.54 -4.71
CA HIS A 54 -8.57 -0.28 -5.24
C HIS A 54 -7.54 0.86 -5.26
N LYS A 55 -6.75 1.01 -4.19
CA LYS A 55 -5.64 1.97 -4.13
C LYS A 55 -4.59 1.71 -5.19
N THR A 56 -4.24 0.43 -5.40
CA THR A 56 -3.24 0.03 -6.38
C THR A 56 -3.71 0.30 -7.80
N ILE A 57 -4.97 -0.04 -8.14
CA ILE A 57 -5.56 0.28 -9.44
C ILE A 57 -5.50 1.79 -9.69
N LYS A 58 -5.99 2.60 -8.74
CA LYS A 58 -6.00 4.07 -8.90
C LYS A 58 -4.60 4.61 -9.16
N ARG A 59 -3.65 4.29 -8.27
CA ARG A 59 -2.26 4.78 -8.37
C ARG A 59 -1.59 4.35 -9.67
N VAL A 60 -1.71 3.08 -10.06
CA VAL A 60 -1.12 2.59 -11.32
C VAL A 60 -1.78 3.25 -12.53
N THR A 61 -3.10 3.40 -12.53
CA THR A 61 -3.85 4.05 -13.63
C THR A 61 -3.41 5.49 -13.82
N GLU A 62 -3.35 6.28 -12.74
CA GLU A 62 -2.90 7.67 -12.77
C GLU A 62 -1.44 7.79 -13.18
N ASP A 63 -0.56 6.95 -12.62
CA ASP A 63 0.87 7.00 -12.93
C ASP A 63 1.15 6.63 -14.38
N LEU A 64 0.52 5.59 -14.92
CA LEU A 64 0.67 5.22 -16.34
C LEU A 64 0.15 6.31 -17.26
N SER A 65 -1.00 6.92 -16.92
CA SER A 65 -1.58 8.03 -17.70
C SER A 65 -0.66 9.26 -17.73
N ASN A 66 0.14 9.45 -16.68
CA ASN A 66 1.09 10.55 -16.55
C ASN A 66 2.55 10.15 -16.87
N PHE A 67 2.77 9.01 -17.53
CA PHE A 67 4.11 8.52 -17.92
C PHE A 67 5.08 8.31 -16.73
N ARG A 68 4.55 8.07 -15.53
CA ARG A 68 5.31 7.79 -14.30
C ARG A 68 5.50 6.28 -14.08
N PHE A 69 6.11 5.61 -15.04
CA PHE A 69 6.24 4.13 -15.03
C PHE A 69 6.98 3.57 -13.80
N ASN A 70 7.98 4.30 -13.29
CA ASN A 70 8.75 3.89 -12.12
C ASN A 70 7.90 3.87 -10.83
N THR A 71 6.99 4.83 -10.65
CA THR A 71 6.11 4.88 -9.48
C THR A 71 4.93 3.91 -9.63
N ALA A 72 4.45 3.68 -10.85
CA ALA A 72 3.50 2.61 -11.16
C ALA A 72 4.07 1.23 -10.78
N LEU A 73 5.32 0.94 -11.19
CA LEU A 73 6.00 -0.31 -10.84
C LEU A 73 6.23 -0.42 -9.32
N ALA A 74 6.57 0.68 -8.66
CA ALA A 74 6.70 0.70 -7.20
C ALA A 74 5.38 0.36 -6.49
N ALA A 75 4.24 0.89 -6.96
CA ALA A 75 2.92 0.55 -6.43
C ALA A 75 2.62 -0.96 -6.58
N LEU A 76 2.94 -1.55 -7.73
CA LEU A 76 2.81 -3.00 -7.94
C LEU A 76 3.72 -3.81 -7.02
N MET A 77 4.97 -3.38 -6.81
CA MET A 77 5.89 -4.03 -5.88
C MET A 77 5.39 -3.95 -4.42
N GLU A 78 4.85 -2.80 -4.01
CA GLU A 78 4.25 -2.60 -2.69
C GLU A 78 3.06 -3.54 -2.46
N CYS A 79 2.12 -3.60 -3.41
CA CYS A 79 0.98 -4.51 -3.34
C CYS A 79 1.45 -5.98 -3.31
N ASN A 80 2.38 -6.37 -4.18
CA ASN A 80 2.93 -7.72 -4.20
C ASN A 80 3.61 -8.11 -2.88
N ASN A 81 4.28 -7.18 -2.20
CA ASN A 81 4.88 -7.44 -0.89
C ASN A 81 3.83 -7.78 0.18
N VAL A 82 2.67 -7.11 0.16
CA VAL A 82 1.56 -7.42 1.08
C VAL A 82 1.01 -8.81 0.78
N LEU A 83 0.76 -9.12 -0.50
CA LEU A 83 0.25 -10.43 -0.91
C LEU A 83 1.20 -11.55 -0.49
N VAL A 84 2.49 -11.44 -0.83
CA VAL A 84 3.51 -12.43 -0.43
C VAL A 84 3.58 -12.59 1.09
N LYS A 85 3.42 -11.52 1.86
CA LYS A 85 3.44 -11.60 3.33
C LYS A 85 2.26 -12.40 3.88
N GLN A 86 1.10 -12.34 3.21
CA GLN A 86 -0.15 -12.96 3.65
C GLN A 86 -0.51 -14.26 2.90
N GLN A 87 0.38 -14.75 2.04
CA GLN A 87 0.10 -15.88 1.15
C GLN A 87 -0.21 -17.20 1.88
N HIS A 88 0.28 -17.36 3.11
CA HIS A 88 0.00 -18.54 3.94
C HIS A 88 -1.05 -18.28 5.03
N ASP A 89 -1.63 -17.09 5.07
CA ASP A 89 -2.67 -16.72 6.03
C ASP A 89 -4.06 -17.12 5.49
N PRO A 90 -5.09 -17.27 6.36
CA PRO A 90 -6.45 -17.59 5.91
C PRO A 90 -7.02 -16.62 4.87
N VAL A 91 -6.55 -15.37 4.84
CA VAL A 91 -6.97 -14.37 3.85
C VAL A 91 -6.59 -14.77 2.42
N SER A 92 -5.55 -15.58 2.21
CA SER A 92 -5.14 -16.03 0.86
C SER A 92 -6.21 -16.89 0.16
N GLN A 93 -7.12 -17.48 0.95
CA GLN A 93 -8.23 -18.31 0.47
C GLN A 93 -9.51 -17.51 0.20
N THR A 94 -9.46 -16.17 0.29
CA THR A 94 -10.63 -15.29 0.13
C THR A 94 -10.80 -14.82 -1.31
N ARG A 95 -12.05 -14.47 -1.67
CA ARG A 95 -12.35 -13.86 -2.95
C ARG A 95 -11.63 -12.52 -3.17
N ALA A 96 -11.46 -11.72 -2.11
CA ALA A 96 -10.74 -10.46 -2.18
C ALA A 96 -9.28 -10.66 -2.61
N TYR A 97 -8.60 -11.66 -2.03
CA TYR A 97 -7.23 -12.00 -2.40
C TYR A 97 -7.13 -12.48 -3.84
N ARG A 98 -8.02 -13.39 -4.28
CA ARG A 98 -8.06 -13.86 -5.67
C ARG A 98 -8.27 -12.72 -6.67
N LYS A 99 -9.28 -11.87 -6.45
CA LYS A 99 -9.53 -10.69 -7.30
C LYS A 99 -8.32 -9.76 -7.37
N THR A 100 -7.57 -9.66 -6.28
CA THR A 100 -6.36 -8.83 -6.22
C THR A 100 -5.23 -9.43 -7.06
N LEU A 101 -5.01 -10.76 -7.01
CA LEU A 101 -4.05 -11.43 -7.91
C LEU A 101 -4.41 -11.22 -9.39
N GLU A 102 -5.70 -11.37 -9.74
CA GLU A 102 -6.19 -11.14 -11.10
C GLU A 102 -5.95 -9.70 -11.56
N THR A 103 -6.34 -8.73 -10.73
CA THR A 103 -6.11 -7.29 -10.97
C THR A 103 -4.61 -6.99 -11.15
N MET A 104 -3.75 -7.59 -10.32
CA MET A 104 -2.32 -7.40 -10.38
C MET A 104 -1.72 -7.89 -11.72
N MET A 105 -2.24 -9.00 -12.28
CA MET A 105 -1.87 -9.44 -13.63
C MET A 105 -2.27 -8.41 -14.69
N GLN A 106 -3.49 -7.89 -14.64
CA GLN A 106 -3.98 -6.90 -15.60
C GLN A 106 -3.18 -5.59 -15.55
N LEU A 107 -2.90 -5.10 -14.33
CA LEU A 107 -2.14 -3.85 -14.13
C LEU A 107 -0.67 -3.99 -14.56
N LEU A 108 -0.07 -5.17 -14.43
CA LEU A 108 1.31 -5.42 -14.85
C LEU A 108 1.44 -5.68 -16.36
N ALA A 109 0.36 -6.06 -17.04
CA ALA A 109 0.38 -6.49 -18.43
C ALA A 109 1.00 -5.48 -19.42
N PRO A 110 0.80 -4.15 -19.29
CA PRO A 110 1.48 -3.18 -20.16
C PRO A 110 3.00 -3.13 -19.96
N LEU A 111 3.51 -3.54 -18.79
CA LEU A 111 4.92 -3.45 -18.41
C LEU A 111 5.67 -4.78 -18.60
N ALA A 112 4.98 -5.92 -18.38
CA ALA A 112 5.55 -7.25 -18.52
C ALA A 112 4.57 -8.20 -19.23
N PRO A 113 4.28 -7.99 -20.53
CA PRO A 113 3.19 -8.65 -21.23
C PRO A 113 3.30 -10.18 -21.25
N HIS A 114 4.50 -10.71 -21.49
CA HIS A 114 4.71 -12.15 -21.65
C HIS A 114 4.46 -12.95 -20.37
N ILE A 115 4.94 -12.45 -19.22
CA ILE A 115 4.76 -13.16 -17.94
C ILE A 115 3.29 -13.11 -17.50
N THR A 116 2.61 -12.00 -17.75
CA THR A 116 1.19 -11.86 -17.42
C THR A 116 0.30 -12.68 -18.32
N GLU A 117 0.60 -12.79 -19.62
CA GLU A 117 -0.13 -13.65 -20.56
C GLU A 117 -0.01 -15.12 -20.16
N GLU A 118 1.21 -15.58 -19.81
CA GLU A 118 1.42 -16.95 -19.36
C GLU A 118 0.70 -17.22 -18.04
N LEU A 119 0.81 -16.32 -17.06
CA LEU A 119 0.09 -16.42 -15.78
C LEU A 119 -1.42 -16.45 -15.99
N TRP A 120 -1.96 -15.59 -16.87
CA TRP A 120 -3.39 -15.55 -17.22
C TRP A 120 -3.88 -16.91 -17.74
N ARG A 121 -3.10 -17.53 -18.62
CA ARG A 121 -3.40 -18.85 -19.18
C ARG A 121 -3.33 -19.96 -18.13
N ILE A 122 -2.26 -20.03 -17.33
CA ILE A 122 -2.11 -21.11 -16.33
C ILE A 122 -3.09 -20.97 -15.15
N THR A 123 -3.65 -19.78 -14.96
CA THR A 123 -4.73 -19.52 -13.99
C THR A 123 -6.13 -19.85 -14.55
N GLY A 124 -6.20 -20.44 -15.75
CA GLY A 124 -7.44 -20.97 -16.33
C GLY A 124 -8.35 -19.92 -16.97
N HIS A 125 -7.87 -18.69 -17.16
CA HIS A 125 -8.62 -17.70 -17.93
C HIS A 125 -8.60 -18.05 -19.42
N THR A 126 -9.60 -17.54 -20.13
CA THR A 126 -9.73 -17.72 -21.59
C THR A 126 -9.42 -16.41 -22.32
N GLY A 127 -8.94 -16.53 -23.56
CA GLY A 127 -8.47 -15.37 -24.32
C GLY A 127 -7.14 -14.81 -23.80
N SER A 128 -6.70 -13.71 -24.42
CA SER A 128 -5.48 -13.00 -24.01
C SER A 128 -5.80 -11.94 -22.95
N ILE A 129 -4.89 -11.78 -21.98
CA ILE A 129 -5.03 -10.73 -20.96
C ILE A 129 -5.07 -9.33 -21.58
N HIS A 130 -4.43 -9.16 -22.73
CA HIS A 130 -4.37 -7.90 -23.47
C HIS A 130 -5.69 -7.52 -24.15
N MET A 131 -6.66 -8.43 -24.19
CA MET A 131 -8.01 -8.17 -24.68
C MET A 131 -9.02 -7.92 -23.54
N THR A 132 -8.56 -7.93 -22.29
CA THR A 132 -9.42 -7.67 -21.12
C THR A 132 -9.59 -6.18 -20.90
N ASP A 133 -10.72 -5.79 -20.29
CA ASP A 133 -10.94 -4.42 -19.85
C ASP A 133 -9.94 -4.03 -18.75
N TRP A 134 -9.53 -2.77 -18.76
CA TRP A 134 -8.72 -2.21 -17.67
C TRP A 134 -9.51 -2.25 -16.35
N PRO A 135 -8.91 -2.72 -15.23
CA PRO A 135 -9.63 -2.83 -13.97
C PRO A 135 -10.08 -1.44 -13.46
N SER A 136 -11.31 -1.36 -12.96
CA SER A 136 -11.86 -0.16 -12.34
C SER A 136 -11.67 -0.16 -10.82
N TYR A 137 -11.65 1.04 -10.23
CA TYR A 137 -11.60 1.21 -8.77
C TYR A 137 -12.81 1.98 -8.25
N ASP A 138 -13.11 1.80 -6.96
CA ASP A 138 -14.09 2.55 -6.19
C ASP A 138 -13.33 3.60 -5.37
N GLU A 139 -13.69 4.87 -5.57
CA GLU A 139 -13.04 6.01 -4.94
C GLU A 139 -13.15 5.96 -3.40
N GLU A 140 -14.26 5.48 -2.85
CA GLU A 140 -14.46 5.38 -1.38
C GLU A 140 -13.53 4.32 -0.77
N MET A 141 -13.22 3.26 -1.52
CA MET A 141 -12.28 2.23 -1.10
C MET A 141 -10.82 2.68 -1.19
N THR A 142 -10.53 3.76 -1.92
CA THR A 142 -9.18 4.33 -2.00
C THR A 142 -8.81 5.21 -0.80
N GLN A 143 -9.79 5.59 0.02
CA GLN A 143 -9.55 6.38 1.22
C GLN A 143 -9.00 5.49 2.34
N ASP A 144 -8.02 6.00 3.07
CA ASP A 144 -7.55 5.40 4.32
C ASP A 144 -8.58 5.69 5.41
N GLU A 145 -9.07 4.65 6.10
CA GLU A 145 -9.92 4.84 7.29
C GLU A 145 -9.10 5.27 8.51
N THR A 146 -7.82 4.90 8.53
CA THR A 146 -6.87 5.19 9.60
C THR A 146 -5.54 5.64 9.02
N PHE A 147 -4.82 6.48 9.74
CA PHE A 147 -3.43 6.82 9.43
C PHE A 147 -2.56 6.75 10.68
N THR A 148 -1.26 6.59 10.48
CA THR A 148 -0.29 6.66 11.57
C THR A 148 -0.01 8.13 11.92
N LEU A 149 -0.54 8.58 13.05
CA LEU A 149 -0.21 9.88 13.63
C LEU A 149 1.13 9.82 14.34
N VAL A 150 2.12 10.55 13.81
CA VAL A 150 3.44 10.66 14.43
C VAL A 150 3.40 11.73 15.52
N ILE A 151 3.81 11.39 16.75
CA ILE A 151 3.87 12.35 17.85
C ILE A 151 5.33 12.74 18.09
N GLN A 152 5.58 14.05 18.11
CA GLN A 152 6.89 14.66 18.30
C GLN A 152 6.91 15.54 19.55
N VAL A 153 8.07 15.61 20.20
CA VAL A 153 8.38 16.59 21.26
C VAL A 153 9.62 17.34 20.86
N ASN A 154 9.53 18.67 20.71
CA ASN A 154 10.58 19.53 20.18
C ASN A 154 11.18 18.99 18.86
N GLY A 155 10.31 18.54 17.95
CA GLY A 155 10.69 18.02 16.63
C GLY A 155 11.27 16.60 16.60
N LYS A 156 11.48 15.95 17.77
CA LYS A 156 11.95 14.56 17.84
C LYS A 156 10.76 13.60 17.97
N VAL A 157 10.71 12.57 17.12
CA VAL A 157 9.65 11.53 17.16
C VAL A 157 9.73 10.74 18.47
N ARG A 158 8.61 10.67 19.19
CA ARG A 158 8.49 9.96 20.46
C ARG A 158 7.57 8.77 20.39
N GLU A 159 6.50 8.87 19.61
CA GLU A 159 5.54 7.80 19.44
C GLU A 159 4.89 7.83 18.05
N ARG A 160 4.30 6.69 17.66
CA ARG A 160 3.42 6.54 16.52
C ARG A 160 2.16 5.82 16.97
N ILE A 161 1.01 6.44 16.74
CA ILE A 161 -0.29 5.83 17.05
C ILE A 161 -1.14 5.77 15.79
N GLU A 162 -1.98 4.75 15.68
CA GLU A 162 -2.95 4.63 14.60
C GLU A 162 -4.25 5.33 15.03
N VAL A 163 -4.75 6.25 14.20
CA VAL A 163 -5.95 7.05 14.47
C VAL A 163 -6.84 7.09 13.24
N SER A 164 -8.13 7.37 13.44
CA SER A 164 -9.06 7.61 12.33
C SER A 164 -8.56 8.72 11.40
N ALA A 165 -8.75 8.56 10.09
CA ALA A 165 -8.50 9.60 9.10
C ALA A 165 -9.37 10.85 9.32
N ASP A 166 -10.53 10.68 9.94
CA ASP A 166 -11.47 11.75 10.27
C ASP A 166 -11.24 12.36 11.66
N ILE A 167 -10.12 12.04 12.32
CA ILE A 167 -9.83 12.54 13.66
C ILE A 167 -9.83 14.08 13.69
N SER A 168 -10.56 14.65 14.65
CA SER A 168 -10.55 16.10 14.84
C SER A 168 -9.19 16.58 15.35
N GLU A 169 -8.82 17.83 15.05
CA GLU A 169 -7.60 18.43 15.61
C GLU A 169 -7.58 18.37 17.14
N ASN A 170 -8.73 18.58 17.78
CA ASN A 170 -8.86 18.54 19.23
C ASN A 170 -8.59 17.14 19.80
N GLU A 171 -9.15 16.09 19.19
CA GLU A 171 -8.86 14.71 19.60
C GLU A 171 -7.41 14.33 19.34
N ALA A 172 -6.84 14.71 18.19
CA ALA A 172 -5.44 14.40 17.87
C ALA A 172 -4.48 15.04 18.89
N ARG A 173 -4.76 16.28 19.32
CA ARG A 173 -4.01 16.96 20.38
C ARG A 173 -4.18 16.28 21.73
N TYR A 174 -5.41 15.91 22.08
CA TYR A 174 -5.72 15.22 23.32
C TYR A 174 -4.97 13.88 23.41
N LEU A 175 -5.08 13.02 22.39
CA LEU A 175 -4.39 11.74 22.33
C LEU A 175 -2.87 11.88 22.42
N ALA A 176 -2.31 12.92 21.82
CA ALA A 176 -0.87 13.16 21.88
C ALA A 176 -0.39 13.56 23.29
N LEU A 177 -1.17 14.34 24.02
CA LEU A 177 -0.85 14.78 25.38
C LEU A 177 -1.14 13.70 26.43
N ASP A 178 -2.20 12.91 26.25
CA ASP A 178 -2.61 11.83 27.15
C ASP A 178 -1.74 10.57 27.00
N ASN A 179 -0.93 10.48 25.94
CA ASN A 179 -0.07 9.34 25.70
C ASN A 179 1.02 9.21 26.81
N PRO A 180 1.06 8.10 27.57
CA PRO A 180 1.98 7.95 28.70
C PRO A 180 3.46 8.06 28.33
N ARG A 181 3.83 7.56 27.15
CA ARG A 181 5.21 7.64 26.67
C ARG A 181 5.57 9.08 26.34
N VAL A 182 4.67 9.81 25.69
CA VAL A 182 4.87 11.23 25.37
C VAL A 182 4.94 12.07 26.64
N ALA A 183 4.08 11.80 27.62
CA ALA A 183 4.09 12.45 28.94
C ALA A 183 5.46 12.31 29.63
N SER A 184 6.11 11.14 29.55
CA SER A 184 7.46 10.93 30.09
C SER A 184 8.54 11.85 29.46
N PHE A 185 8.35 12.25 28.20
CA PHE A 185 9.27 13.16 27.50
C PHE A 185 8.95 14.65 27.75
N ILE A 186 7.72 14.96 28.17
CA ILE A 186 7.33 16.30 28.61
C ILE A 186 7.84 16.53 30.04
N GLY A 187 7.67 15.56 30.94
CA GLY A 187 8.10 15.64 32.33
C GLY A 187 7.53 16.87 33.04
N GLU A 188 8.38 17.65 33.69
CA GLU A 188 8.01 18.92 34.36
C GLU A 188 8.03 20.14 33.42
N SER A 189 8.30 19.94 32.12
CA SER A 189 8.40 21.03 31.16
C SER A 189 7.03 21.64 30.88
N THR A 190 6.99 22.95 30.65
CA THR A 190 5.74 23.63 30.29
C THR A 190 5.48 23.51 28.79
N VAL A 191 4.29 23.03 28.41
CA VAL A 191 3.84 22.98 27.01
C VAL A 191 3.55 24.40 26.53
N GLN A 192 4.29 24.85 25.52
CA GLN A 192 4.15 26.19 24.93
C GLN A 192 3.16 26.17 23.76
N LYS A 193 3.23 25.13 22.93
CA LYS A 193 2.43 25.03 21.71
C LYS A 193 2.25 23.57 21.31
N VAL A 194 1.07 23.24 20.78
CA VAL A 194 0.80 21.95 20.14
C VAL A 194 0.40 22.21 18.68
N ILE A 195 1.23 21.71 17.76
CA ILE A 195 1.06 21.91 16.32
C ILE A 195 0.56 20.61 15.73
N TYR A 196 -0.66 20.64 15.19
CA TYR A 196 -1.23 19.52 14.44
C TYR A 196 -1.07 19.78 12.94
N ILE A 197 -0.59 18.78 12.21
CA ILE A 197 -0.59 18.74 10.75
C ILE A 197 -1.56 17.61 10.36
N PRO A 198 -2.72 17.93 9.75
CA PRO A 198 -3.72 16.95 9.35
C PRO A 198 -3.13 15.79 8.55
N GLY A 199 -3.54 14.57 8.90
CA GLY A 199 -3.10 13.33 8.25
C GLY A 199 -1.60 13.00 8.42
N ARG A 200 -0.87 13.69 9.31
CA ARG A 200 0.59 13.53 9.39
C ARG A 200 1.17 13.43 10.79
N LEU A 201 1.10 14.50 11.59
CA LEU A 201 1.80 14.53 12.89
C LEU A 201 1.21 15.53 13.89
N VAL A 202 1.52 15.31 15.17
CA VAL A 202 1.41 16.31 16.25
C VAL A 202 2.81 16.60 16.78
N ASN A 203 3.20 17.87 16.83
CA ASN A 203 4.45 18.31 17.47
C ASN A 203 4.15 19.16 18.71
N ILE A 204 4.64 18.70 19.85
CA ILE A 204 4.50 19.35 21.15
C ILE A 204 5.78 20.13 21.41
N VAL A 205 5.66 21.45 21.49
CA VAL A 205 6.76 22.35 21.80
C VAL A 205 6.77 22.56 23.31
N VAL A 206 7.84 22.12 23.96
CA VAL A 206 8.03 22.25 25.40
C VAL A 206 9.20 23.16 25.71
N ARG A 207 9.08 23.94 26.79
CA ARG A 207 10.16 24.76 27.34
C ARG A 207 10.51 24.21 28.71
N ASN A 208 11.80 23.93 28.93
CA ASN A 208 12.29 23.57 30.25
C ASN A 208 12.01 24.74 31.21
N ALA A 209 11.56 24.42 32.42
CA ALA A 209 11.47 25.37 33.51
C ALA A 209 12.84 25.96 33.84
#